data_AF-A0A7S4KYC2-F1
#
_entry.id   AF-A0A7S4KYC2-F1
#
_cell.length_a   1.000
_cell.length_b   1.000
_cell.length_c   1.000
_cell.angle_alpha   90.00
_cell.angle_beta   90.00
_cell.angle_gamma   90.00
#
_symmetry.space_group_name_H-M   'P 1'
#
loop_
_entity.id
_entity.type
_entity.pdbx_description
1 polymer ?
#
loop_
_entity_poly.entity_id
_entity_poly.type
_entity_poly.pdbx_seq_one_letter_code
_entity_poly.pdbx_strand_id
1 'polypeptide(L)'
;LLQEVLVEKSYSSIQNHREVVFESVELKGYCSFGPKKKIMYPLEDRGVVLVMGRNQDENSCDSNGSGKTNLCMASLWALTGSADVRADGKRLGRKDVVHQIRGGRDQEEASVTASVTVKGRVNGQAFSVQRRVSEGKGESHALKLKLGDQDLTQSSLRDTQSELE
;
A
#
# COMPACT_ATOMS: atom_id res chain seq x y z
N LEU A 1 -10.24 49.72 12.89
CA LEU A 1 -11.33 48.73 12.98
C LEU A 1 -10.75 47.46 13.57
N LEU A 2 -11.12 47.18 14.83
CA LEU A 2 -10.79 45.97 15.57
C LEU A 2 -11.65 44.80 15.04
N GLN A 3 -11.06 43.62 14.87
CA GLN A 3 -11.81 42.37 14.87
C GLN A 3 -11.21 41.46 15.94
N GLU A 4 -11.97 41.34 17.03
CA GLU A 4 -11.75 40.44 18.15
C GLU A 4 -12.33 39.07 17.77
N VAL A 5 -11.53 38.01 17.88
CA VAL A 5 -12.04 36.63 17.77
C VAL A 5 -12.77 36.32 19.07
N LEU A 6 -14.10 36.45 19.03
CA LEU A 6 -14.98 36.12 20.14
C LEU A 6 -15.14 34.60 20.26
N VAL A 7 -14.59 34.06 21.35
CA VAL A 7 -14.99 32.82 22.00
C VAL A 7 -14.82 31.54 21.16
N GLU A 8 -13.72 30.80 21.41
CA GLU A 8 -13.69 29.37 21.13
C GLU A 8 -14.69 28.67 22.05
N LYS A 9 -15.89 28.40 21.53
CA LYS A 9 -16.78 27.41 22.14
C LYS A 9 -16.12 26.06 21.95
N SER A 10 -15.58 25.49 23.04
CA SER A 10 -15.22 24.07 23.11
C SER A 10 -16.48 23.24 22.89
N TYR A 11 -16.69 22.79 21.65
CA TYR A 11 -17.68 21.78 21.32
C TYR A 11 -17.13 20.42 21.78
N SER A 12 -17.52 20.01 22.99
CA SER A 12 -17.24 18.69 23.56
C SER A 12 -18.04 17.56 22.88
N SER A 13 -18.11 17.57 21.55
CA SER A 13 -18.76 16.54 20.75
C SER A 13 -18.08 16.34 19.39
N ILE A 14 -16.76 16.48 19.31
CA ILE A 14 -16.01 15.99 18.15
C ILE A 14 -15.94 14.46 18.30
N GLN A 15 -16.85 13.79 17.59
CA GLN A 15 -16.82 12.36 17.35
C GLN A 15 -15.41 11.92 16.93
N ASN A 16 -14.83 10.93 17.63
CA ASN A 16 -13.66 10.11 17.24
C ASN A 16 -12.73 10.74 16.18
N HIS A 17 -12.02 11.81 16.52
CA HIS A 17 -10.96 12.29 15.63
C HIS A 17 -9.84 11.23 15.60
N ARG A 18 -9.67 10.56 14.47
CA ARG A 18 -8.51 9.70 14.20
C ARG A 18 -7.51 10.51 13.40
N GLU A 19 -6.43 10.93 14.04
CA GLU A 19 -5.26 11.43 13.31
C GLU A 19 -4.53 10.21 12.75
N VAL A 20 -4.35 10.14 11.44
CA VAL A 20 -3.60 9.06 10.78
C VAL A 20 -2.44 9.67 10.01
N VAL A 21 -1.23 9.26 10.36
CA VAL A 21 0.01 9.64 9.68
C VAL A 21 0.58 8.40 8.99
N PHE A 22 0.79 8.47 7.68
CA PHE A 22 1.47 7.42 6.93
C PHE A 22 2.97 7.74 6.85
N GLU A 23 3.81 6.87 7.40
CA GLU A 23 5.26 7.04 7.42
C GLU A 23 5.90 6.49 6.15
N SER A 24 5.52 5.28 5.76
CA SER A 24 6.13 4.61 4.62
C SER A 24 5.27 3.50 4.03
N VAL A 25 5.57 3.17 2.78
CA VAL A 25 5.11 1.95 2.11
C VAL A 25 6.31 1.12 1.64
N GLU A 26 6.36 -0.14 2.06
CA GLU A 26 7.37 -1.11 1.66
C GLU A 26 6.77 -2.12 0.68
N LEU A 27 7.44 -2.38 -0.44
CA LEU A 27 6.98 -3.30 -1.48
C LEU A 27 8.06 -4.34 -1.82
N LYS A 28 7.63 -5.57 -2.10
CA LYS A 28 8.50 -6.63 -2.64
C LYS A 28 7.69 -7.59 -3.50
N GLY A 29 8.14 -7.84 -4.74
CA GLY A 29 7.44 -8.74 -5.67
C GLY A 29 6.03 -8.29 -6.05
N TYR A 30 5.72 -7.00 -5.91
CA TYR A 30 4.41 -6.39 -6.13
C TYR A 30 4.35 -5.67 -7.48
N CYS A 31 3.46 -6.10 -8.36
CA CYS A 31 3.24 -5.56 -9.71
C CYS A 31 4.55 -5.34 -10.47
N SER A 32 4.96 -4.09 -10.74
CA SER A 32 6.21 -3.78 -11.47
C SER A 32 7.48 -3.92 -10.61
N PHE A 33 7.36 -4.13 -9.30
CA PHE A 33 8.49 -4.20 -8.38
C PHE A 33 8.88 -5.66 -8.14
N GLY A 34 9.99 -6.08 -8.72
CA GLY A 34 10.49 -7.46 -8.64
C GLY A 34 10.84 -7.96 -7.23
N PRO A 35 11.15 -9.25 -7.07
CA PRO A 35 11.38 -9.88 -5.76
C PRO A 35 12.79 -9.64 -5.20
N LYS A 36 13.76 -9.24 -6.02
CA LYS A 36 15.18 -9.14 -5.61
C LYS A 36 15.42 -8.04 -4.57
N LYS A 37 14.76 -6.89 -4.73
CA LYS A 37 14.96 -5.71 -3.87
C LYS A 37 13.66 -5.32 -3.20
N LYS A 38 13.71 -5.15 -1.88
CA LYS A 38 12.64 -4.48 -1.14
C LYS A 38 12.72 -2.98 -1.41
N ILE A 39 11.64 -2.39 -1.88
CA ILE A 39 11.52 -0.95 -2.08
C ILE A 39 10.84 -0.38 -0.84
N MET A 40 11.38 0.70 -0.30
CA MET A 40 10.78 1.48 0.77
C MET A 40 10.58 2.90 0.23
N TYR A 41 9.34 3.37 0.26
CA TYR A 41 8.99 4.71 -0.19
C TYR A 41 8.46 5.52 1.01
N PRO A 42 9.13 6.63 1.38
CA PRO A 42 8.70 7.48 2.48
C PRO A 42 7.47 8.31 2.08
N LEU A 43 6.54 8.46 3.02
CA LEU A 43 5.28 9.19 2.85
C LEU A 43 5.17 10.41 3.79
N GLU A 44 5.76 10.33 4.98
CA GLU A 44 5.67 11.37 6.01
C GLU A 44 6.45 12.65 5.65
N ASP A 45 5.90 13.81 6.04
CA ASP A 45 6.50 15.15 5.93
C ASP A 45 6.89 15.58 4.51
N ARG A 46 6.23 15.05 3.49
CA ARG A 46 6.54 15.37 2.09
C ARG A 46 5.62 16.40 1.44
N GLY A 47 4.45 16.65 2.04
CA GLY A 47 3.40 17.46 1.42
C GLY A 47 2.95 16.88 0.08
N VAL A 48 2.71 17.76 -0.89
CA VAL A 48 2.34 17.36 -2.27
C VAL A 48 3.60 17.03 -3.06
N VAL A 49 3.69 15.80 -3.58
CA VAL A 49 4.86 15.33 -4.34
C VAL A 49 4.51 14.93 -5.76
N LEU A 50 5.41 15.25 -6.70
CA LEU A 50 5.37 14.75 -8.06
C LEU A 50 6.16 13.43 -8.15
N VAL A 51 5.48 12.33 -8.48
CA VAL A 51 6.12 11.03 -8.73
C VAL A 51 6.46 10.91 -10.21
N MET A 52 7.75 10.87 -10.53
CA MET A 52 8.26 10.67 -11.90
C MET A 52 8.96 9.32 -12.04
N GLY A 53 8.92 8.75 -13.25
CA GLY A 53 9.57 7.48 -13.56
C GLY A 53 9.74 7.32 -15.06
N ARG A 54 10.73 6.52 -15.46
CA ARG A 54 11.01 6.17 -16.85
C ARG A 54 10.95 4.66 -16.99
N ASN A 55 10.31 4.18 -18.06
CA ASN A 55 10.40 2.78 -18.44
C ASN A 55 11.78 2.55 -19.07
N GLN A 56 12.49 1.51 -18.63
CA GLN A 56 13.79 1.12 -19.19
C GLN A 56 13.71 -0.14 -20.05
N ASP A 57 12.53 -0.77 -20.12
CA ASP A 57 12.33 -2.04 -20.84
C ASP A 57 12.03 -1.81 -22.32
N GLU A 58 11.54 -0.63 -22.69
CA GLU A 58 11.20 -0.26 -24.06
C GLU A 58 12.03 0.95 -24.53
N ASN A 59 12.63 0.83 -25.72
CA ASN A 59 13.48 1.88 -26.32
C ASN A 59 12.71 3.15 -26.71
N SER A 60 11.38 3.07 -26.85
CA SER A 60 10.50 4.23 -26.85
C SER A 60 10.32 4.68 -25.41
N CYS A 61 11.22 5.56 -24.98
CA CYS A 61 11.47 5.99 -23.60
C CYS A 61 10.29 6.79 -22.98
N ASP A 62 9.11 6.18 -22.94
CA ASP A 62 7.90 6.78 -22.39
C ASP A 62 7.84 6.56 -20.87
N SER A 63 7.21 7.51 -20.17
CA SER A 63 6.97 7.38 -18.73
C SER A 63 5.96 6.26 -18.43
N ASN A 64 5.17 5.84 -19.41
CA ASN A 64 4.17 4.79 -19.24
C ASN A 64 4.83 3.43 -18.95
N GLY A 65 4.20 2.63 -18.10
CA GLY A 65 4.75 1.32 -17.70
C GLY A 65 5.82 1.38 -16.59
N SER A 66 6.32 2.56 -16.20
CA SER A 66 7.40 2.69 -15.19
C SER A 66 7.01 2.36 -13.73
N GLY A 67 5.81 1.83 -13.48
CA GLY A 67 5.36 1.42 -12.13
C GLY A 67 4.86 2.54 -11.19
N LYS A 68 4.73 3.80 -11.65
CA LYS A 68 4.26 4.92 -10.79
C LYS A 68 2.90 4.65 -10.16
N THR A 69 1.91 4.28 -10.98
CA THR A 69 0.56 3.96 -10.49
C THR A 69 0.60 2.80 -9.49
N ASN A 70 1.40 1.77 -9.77
CA ASN A 70 1.56 0.65 -8.84
C ASN A 70 2.13 1.11 -7.50
N LEU A 71 3.09 2.03 -7.48
CA LEU A 71 3.60 2.63 -6.24
C LEU A 71 2.51 3.40 -5.49
N CYS A 72 1.77 4.27 -6.18
CA CYS A 72 0.71 5.08 -5.56
C CYS A 72 -0.44 4.21 -5.01
N MET A 73 -0.79 3.12 -5.69
CA MET A 73 -1.90 2.24 -5.30
C MET A 73 -1.52 1.18 -4.27
N ALA A 74 -0.23 0.98 -3.99
CA ALA A 74 0.22 -0.09 -3.11
C ALA A 74 -0.34 0.04 -1.69
N SER A 75 -0.36 1.26 -1.13
CA SER A 75 -0.94 1.50 0.19
C SER A 75 -2.42 1.17 0.23
N LEU A 76 -3.19 1.58 -0.79
CA LEU A 76 -4.61 1.26 -0.88
C LEU A 76 -4.82 -0.26 -0.92
N TRP A 77 -4.02 -0.96 -1.72
CA TRP A 77 -4.10 -2.42 -1.83
C TRP A 77 -3.76 -3.11 -0.51
N ALA A 78 -2.73 -2.67 0.21
CA ALA A 78 -2.39 -3.24 1.51
C ALA A 78 -3.53 -3.10 2.51
N LEU A 79 -4.13 -1.91 2.59
CA LEU A 79 -5.19 -1.59 3.55
C LEU A 79 -6.53 -2.24 3.22
N THR A 80 -6.89 -2.33 1.94
CA THR A 80 -8.26 -2.74 1.55
C THR A 80 -8.32 -4.09 0.83
N GLY A 81 -7.18 -4.64 0.41
CA GLY A 81 -7.13 -5.80 -0.47
C GLY A 81 -7.59 -5.53 -1.90
N SER A 82 -8.03 -4.30 -2.19
CA SER A 82 -8.46 -3.85 -3.51
C SER A 82 -7.49 -2.78 -4.01
N ALA A 83 -7.15 -2.85 -5.29
CA ALA A 83 -6.55 -1.73 -6.00
C ALA A 83 -7.62 -1.03 -6.84
N ASP A 84 -7.30 0.14 -7.39
CA ASP A 84 -8.22 0.89 -8.23
C ASP A 84 -8.75 0.03 -9.38
N VAL A 85 -9.95 0.37 -9.84
CA VAL A 85 -10.53 -0.21 -11.03
C VAL A 85 -9.67 0.23 -12.21
N ARG A 86 -9.05 -0.72 -12.91
CA ARG A 86 -8.30 -0.41 -14.13
C ARG A 86 -9.24 0.20 -15.17
N ALA A 87 -8.69 0.87 -16.18
CA ALA A 87 -9.46 1.50 -17.26
C ALA A 87 -10.45 0.53 -17.97
N ASP A 88 -10.22 -0.79 -17.88
CA ASP A 88 -11.08 -1.84 -18.42
C ASP A 88 -12.19 -2.31 -17.44
N GLY A 89 -12.37 -1.64 -16.31
CA GLY A 89 -13.38 -1.99 -15.30
C GLY A 89 -12.98 -3.16 -14.41
N LYS A 90 -11.80 -3.77 -14.60
CA LYS A 90 -11.39 -4.96 -13.84
C LYS A 90 -10.60 -4.58 -12.59
N ARG A 91 -10.89 -5.27 -11.50
CA ARG A 91 -10.07 -5.24 -10.28
C ARG A 91 -8.82 -6.10 -10.49
N LEU A 92 -7.71 -5.73 -9.86
CA LEU A 92 -6.50 -6.54 -9.86
C LEU A 92 -6.82 -7.91 -9.25
N GLY A 93 -6.75 -8.95 -10.07
CA GLY A 93 -6.74 -10.32 -9.60
C GLY A 93 -5.40 -10.63 -8.95
N ARG A 94 -5.36 -11.72 -8.20
CA ARG A 94 -4.17 -12.15 -7.46
C ARG A 94 -2.93 -12.32 -8.36
N LYS A 95 -3.13 -12.89 -9.56
CA LYS A 95 -2.10 -13.03 -10.61
C LYS A 95 -1.58 -11.71 -11.17
N ASP A 96 -2.38 -10.65 -11.07
CA ASP A 96 -2.00 -9.31 -11.54
C ASP A 96 -1.20 -8.52 -10.49
N VAL A 97 -1.28 -8.94 -9.23
CA VAL A 97 -0.57 -8.34 -8.10
C VAL A 97 0.84 -8.89 -7.95
N VAL A 98 1.03 -10.20 -8.17
CA VAL A 98 2.35 -10.80 -8.11
C VAL A 98 3.16 -10.42 -9.34
N HIS A 99 4.40 -9.94 -9.13
CA HIS A 99 5.31 -9.62 -10.21
C HIS A 99 5.57 -10.85 -11.08
N GLN A 100 5.09 -10.82 -12.32
CA GLN A 100 5.28 -11.86 -13.32
C GLN A 100 6.09 -11.34 -14.48
N ILE A 101 6.97 -12.18 -15.01
CA ILE A 101 7.66 -11.94 -16.29
C ILE A 101 6.99 -12.84 -17.32
N ARG A 102 6.31 -12.23 -18.28
CA ARG A 102 5.65 -12.97 -19.36
C ARG A 102 6.62 -13.09 -20.55
N GLY A 103 7.09 -14.32 -20.82
CA GLY A 103 7.63 -14.69 -22.14
C GLY A 103 9.07 -14.29 -22.48
N GLY A 104 10.01 -14.36 -21.53
CA GLY A 104 11.45 -14.09 -21.79
C GLY A 104 12.41 -15.09 -21.11
N ARG A 105 13.70 -15.00 -21.45
CA ARG A 105 14.80 -15.82 -20.89
C ARG A 105 15.02 -15.60 -19.38
N ASP A 106 14.39 -14.58 -18.80
CA ASP A 106 14.58 -14.14 -17.41
C ASP A 106 13.48 -14.66 -16.46
N GLN A 107 13.05 -15.91 -16.61
CA GLN A 107 12.09 -16.52 -15.67
C GLN A 107 12.59 -16.54 -14.22
N GLU A 108 13.91 -16.42 -13.99
CA GLU A 108 14.53 -16.33 -12.66
C GLU A 108 14.19 -15.03 -11.89
N GLU A 109 13.60 -14.03 -12.55
CA GLU A 109 13.21 -12.76 -11.92
C GLU A 109 11.72 -12.68 -11.55
N ALA A 110 10.91 -13.68 -11.95
CA ALA A 110 9.51 -13.75 -11.57
C ALA A 110 9.34 -13.98 -10.06
N SER A 111 8.33 -13.36 -9.46
CA SER A 111 8.00 -13.60 -8.06
C SER A 111 6.89 -14.64 -7.95
N VAL A 112 6.97 -15.46 -6.90
CA VAL A 112 5.83 -16.29 -6.44
C VAL A 112 5.05 -15.60 -5.33
N THR A 113 5.52 -14.46 -4.81
CA THR A 113 4.90 -13.74 -3.71
C THR A 113 4.91 -12.23 -3.93
N ALA A 114 3.82 -11.55 -3.60
CA ALA A 114 3.81 -10.10 -3.42
C ALA A 114 3.59 -9.76 -1.95
N SER A 115 4.29 -8.75 -1.45
CA SER A 115 4.09 -8.20 -0.11
C SER A 115 4.12 -6.69 -0.17
N VAL A 116 3.14 -6.05 0.47
CA VAL A 116 3.13 -4.62 0.74
C VAL A 116 2.92 -4.40 2.23
N THR A 117 3.76 -3.55 2.84
CA THR A 117 3.63 -3.15 4.24
C THR A 117 3.47 -1.64 4.33
N VAL A 118 2.40 -1.18 4.95
CA VAL A 118 2.16 0.23 5.27
C VAL A 118 2.44 0.43 6.75
N LYS A 119 3.24 1.45 7.06
CA LYS A 119 3.58 1.83 8.43
C LYS A 119 3.17 3.28 8.66
N GLY A 120 2.83 3.58 9.90
CA GLY A 120 2.38 4.91 10.28
C GLY A 120 2.05 5.01 11.75
N ARG A 121 1.32 6.07 12.09
CA ARG A 121 0.76 6.28 13.42
C ARG A 121 -0.72 6.60 13.34
N VAL A 122 -1.51 6.08 14.26
CA VAL A 122 -2.90 6.49 14.49
C VAL A 122 -2.99 7.05 15.92
N ASN A 123 -3.40 8.31 16.05
CA ASN A 123 -3.42 9.03 17.33
C ASN A 123 -2.06 8.94 18.07
N GLY A 124 -0.96 9.09 17.33
CA GLY A 124 0.41 8.97 17.86
C GLY A 124 0.90 7.54 18.11
N GLN A 125 0.04 6.53 18.09
CA GLN A 125 0.41 5.13 18.29
C GLN A 125 0.83 4.48 16.97
N ALA A 126 2.00 3.85 16.94
CA ALA A 126 2.53 3.19 15.74
C ALA A 126 1.58 2.08 15.25
N PHE A 127 1.36 1.97 13.94
CA PHE A 127 0.66 0.85 13.33
C PHE A 127 1.48 0.24 12.19
N SER A 128 1.20 -1.03 11.89
CA SER A 128 1.72 -1.70 10.71
C SER A 128 0.66 -2.62 10.12
N VAL A 129 0.40 -2.44 8.82
CA VAL A 129 -0.47 -3.32 8.03
C VAL A 129 0.37 -3.98 6.96
N GLN A 130 0.48 -5.31 6.97
CA GLN A 130 1.13 -6.06 5.90
C GLN A 130 0.13 -6.97 5.20
N ARG A 131 -0.01 -6.80 3.88
CA ARG A 131 -0.73 -7.73 3.03
C ARG A 131 0.24 -8.51 2.16
N ARG A 132 0.08 -9.83 2.13
CA ARG A 132 0.89 -10.75 1.33
C ARG A 132 0.01 -11.70 0.56
N VAL A 133 0.37 -11.95 -0.69
CA VAL A 133 -0.23 -12.99 -1.53
C VAL A 133 0.86 -13.90 -2.11
N SER A 134 0.57 -15.19 -2.23
CA SER A 134 1.41 -16.16 -2.92
C SER A 134 0.64 -16.88 -4.04
N GLU A 135 1.35 -17.18 -5.13
CA GLU A 135 0.87 -17.93 -6.30
C GLU A 135 1.61 -19.28 -6.40
N GLY A 136 0.98 -20.30 -6.98
CA GLY A 136 1.60 -21.62 -7.23
C GLY A 136 1.20 -22.72 -6.25
N LYS A 137 2.07 -23.69 -5.95
CA LYS A 137 1.74 -24.72 -4.95
C LYS A 137 1.80 -24.11 -3.54
N GLY A 138 0.69 -24.14 -2.80
CA GLY A 138 0.59 -23.51 -1.47
C GLY A 138 0.21 -22.02 -1.52
N GLU A 139 -0.70 -21.67 -2.42
CA GLU A 139 -1.27 -20.31 -2.52
C GLU A 139 -1.87 -19.87 -1.18
N SER A 140 -1.61 -18.63 -0.81
CA SER A 140 -2.06 -18.09 0.47
C SER A 140 -2.28 -16.60 0.35
N HIS A 141 -3.17 -16.11 1.21
CA HIS A 141 -3.37 -14.69 1.47
C HIS A 141 -3.17 -14.47 2.96
N ALA A 142 -2.36 -13.49 3.30
CA ALA A 142 -2.12 -13.11 4.68
C ALA A 142 -2.29 -11.61 4.84
N LEU A 143 -3.00 -11.23 5.89
CA LEU A 143 -3.08 -9.86 6.39
C LEU A 143 -2.55 -9.90 7.82
N LYS A 144 -1.61 -9.01 8.13
CA LYS A 144 -1.09 -8.82 9.49
C LYS A 144 -1.35 -7.38 9.91
N LEU A 145 -1.84 -7.21 11.13
CA LEU A 145 -2.18 -5.93 11.72
C LEU A 145 -1.51 -5.80 13.08
N LYS A 146 -0.79 -4.68 13.28
CA LYS A 146 -0.23 -4.32 14.58
C LYS A 146 -0.58 -2.88 14.94
N LEU A 147 -0.83 -2.65 16.22
CA LEU A 147 -1.07 -1.33 16.82
C LEU A 147 -0.28 -1.22 18.13
N GLY A 148 0.74 -0.37 18.16
CA GLY A 148 1.80 -0.36 19.16
C GLY A 148 2.47 -1.73 19.23
N ASP A 149 2.53 -2.29 20.44
CA ASP A 149 3.08 -3.62 20.69
C ASP A 149 2.05 -4.75 20.54
N GLN A 150 0.77 -4.42 20.29
CA GLN A 150 -0.29 -5.40 20.16
C GLN A 150 -0.36 -5.95 18.73
N ASP A 151 -0.35 -7.28 18.61
CA ASP A 151 -0.69 -7.98 17.36
C ASP A 151 -2.20 -8.20 17.33
N LEU A 152 -2.87 -7.54 16.38
CA LEU A 152 -4.32 -7.63 16.18
C LEU A 152 -4.66 -8.61 15.05
N THR A 153 -3.69 -9.36 14.54
CA THR A 153 -3.90 -10.37 13.50
C THR A 153 -4.82 -11.47 14.00
N GLN A 154 -5.90 -11.72 13.26
CA GLN A 154 -6.89 -12.76 13.58
C GLN A 154 -6.58 -14.07 12.85
N SER A 155 -7.34 -15.12 13.18
CA SER A 155 -7.20 -16.45 12.55
C SER A 155 -7.59 -16.46 11.07
N SER A 156 -8.42 -15.50 10.62
CA SER A 156 -8.82 -15.36 9.23
C SER A 156 -8.50 -13.98 8.67
N LEU A 157 -8.32 -13.91 7.34
CA LEU A 157 -8.10 -12.64 6.63
C LEU A 157 -9.32 -11.71 6.76
N ARG A 158 -10.53 -12.27 6.73
CA ARG A 158 -11.77 -11.49 6.86
C ARG A 158 -11.86 -10.84 8.23
N ASP A 159 -11.56 -11.59 9.29
CA ASP A 159 -11.66 -11.05 10.64
C ASP A 159 -10.57 -9.99 10.88
N THR A 160 -9.35 -10.23 10.36
CA THR A 160 -8.27 -9.23 10.42
C THR A 160 -8.62 -7.97 9.61
N GLN A 161 -9.35 -8.10 8.50
CA GLN A 161 -9.83 -6.97 7.71
C GLN A 161 -10.88 -6.16 8.48
N SER A 162 -11.81 -6.83 9.18
CA SER A 162 -12.82 -6.17 10.01
C SER A 162 -12.21 -5.35 11.15
N GLU A 163 -11.08 -5.78 11.72
CA GLU A 163 -10.37 -5.01 12.75
C GLU A 163 -9.68 -3.75 12.21
N LEU A 164 -9.42 -3.70 10.90
CA LEU A 164 -8.78 -2.55 10.24
C LEU A 164 -9.79 -1.47 9.82
N GLU A 165 -11.06 -1.85 9.61
CA GLU A 165 -12.16 -0.98 9.14
C GLU A 165 -12.87 -0.25 10.29
#